data_AF-A0A0C2MZ40-F1
#
_entry.id   AF-A0A0C2MZ40-F1
#
_cell.length_a   1.000
_cell.length_b   1.000
_cell.length_c   1.000
_cell.angle_alpha   90.00
_cell.angle_beta   90.00
_cell.angle_gamma   90.00
#
_symmetry.space_group_name_H-M   'P 1'
#
loop_
_entity.id
_entity.type
_entity.pdbx_description
1 polymer ?
#
loop_
_entity_poly.entity_id
_entity_poly.type
_entity_poly.pdbx_seq_one_letter_code
_entity_poly.pdbx_strand_id
1 'polypeptide(L)'
;MKDFFLIELEKLLDVTKLNNLHWDNFNNIGITESVYFKSFAAIKLTRLDLIENAKNAFVELYEMDPYNIDSIDKFSNILYLKNDYIALSKLVKNCFRFARYKPQTCFAVGTPFFTS
;
A
#
# COMPACT_ATOMS: atom_id res chain seq x y z
N MET A 1 19.13 -5.69 12.35
CA MET A 1 19.10 -6.38 11.03
C MET A 1 18.09 -7.54 11.00
N LYS A 2 18.01 -8.36 12.06
CA LYS A 2 17.01 -9.43 12.20
C LYS A 2 15.55 -8.93 12.06
N ASP A 3 15.25 -7.74 12.57
CA ASP A 3 13.88 -7.19 12.56
C ASP A 3 13.39 -6.79 11.16
N PHE A 4 14.30 -6.35 10.28
CA PHE A 4 13.98 -6.09 8.87
C PHE A 4 13.64 -7.38 8.12
N PHE A 5 14.39 -8.45 8.37
CA PHE A 5 14.13 -9.75 7.78
C PHE A 5 12.81 -10.34 8.29
N LEU A 6 12.49 -10.15 9.57
CA LEU A 6 11.19 -10.54 10.13
C LEU A 6 10.03 -9.82 9.44
N ILE A 7 10.15 -8.50 9.20
CA ILE A 7 9.15 -7.72 8.44
C ILE A 7 8.94 -8.30 7.04
N GLU A 8 10.02 -8.59 6.31
CA GLU A 8 9.90 -9.13 4.95
C GLU A 8 9.30 -10.54 4.96
N LEU A 9 9.65 -11.37 5.94
CA LEU A 9 9.02 -12.67 6.14
C LEU A 9 7.52 -12.54 6.45
N GLU A 10 7.10 -11.58 7.27
CA GLU A 10 5.68 -11.33 7.55
C GLU A 10 4.92 -10.83 6.32
N LYS A 11 5.59 -10.02 5.50
CA LYS A 11 5.04 -9.60 4.21
C LYS A 11 4.79 -10.81 3.31
N LEU A 12 5.71 -11.78 3.28
CA LEU A 12 5.60 -12.98 2.45
C LEU A 12 4.65 -14.04 3.00
N LEU A 13 4.65 -14.27 4.31
CA LEU A 13 3.91 -15.35 4.97
C LEU A 13 2.46 -14.98 5.32
N ASP A 14 2.10 -13.70 5.18
CA ASP A 14 0.77 -13.17 5.50
C ASP A 14 0.36 -13.40 6.98
N VAL A 15 1.35 -13.48 7.86
CA VAL A 15 1.14 -13.67 9.30
C VAL A 15 1.39 -12.36 10.03
N THR A 16 0.41 -11.89 10.80
CA THR A 16 0.58 -10.75 11.71
C THR A 16 1.11 -11.23 13.06
N LYS A 17 2.43 -11.47 13.17
CA LYS A 17 3.08 -11.93 14.41
C LYS A 17 3.86 -10.84 15.14
N LEU A 18 4.08 -9.67 14.52
CA LEU A 18 4.87 -8.60 15.12
C LEU A 18 4.13 -7.98 16.31
N ASN A 19 4.70 -8.19 17.49
CA ASN A 19 4.27 -7.54 18.73
C ASN A 19 4.55 -6.03 18.67
N ASN A 20 3.76 -5.24 19.39
CA ASN A 20 3.88 -3.77 19.49
C ASN A 20 5.31 -3.31 19.84
N LEU A 21 6.05 -4.11 20.61
CA LEU A 21 7.43 -3.87 21.01
C LEU A 21 8.39 -3.64 19.83
N HIS A 22 8.16 -4.28 18.69
CA HIS A 22 9.02 -4.13 17.51
C HIS A 22 8.77 -2.77 16.83
N TRP A 23 7.50 -2.33 16.78
CA TRP A 23 7.12 -1.02 16.25
C TRP A 23 7.70 0.13 17.07
N ASP A 24 7.70 -0.01 18.41
CA ASP A 24 8.32 0.96 19.30
C ASP A 24 9.84 1.05 19.09
N ASN A 25 10.50 -0.07 18.84
CA ASN A 25 11.92 -0.08 18.48
C ASN A 25 12.18 0.65 17.16
N PHE A 26 11.34 0.47 16.14
CA PHE A 26 11.50 1.20 14.87
C PHE A 26 11.25 2.70 15.00
N ASN A 27 10.27 3.10 15.84
CA ASN A 27 10.03 4.51 16.17
C ASN A 27 11.23 5.14 16.87
N ASN A 28 11.85 4.42 17.82
CA ASN A 28 13.02 4.92 18.54
C ASN A 28 14.25 5.12 17.63
N ILE A 29 14.33 4.39 16.51
CA ILE A 29 15.42 4.52 15.52
C ILE A 29 15.09 5.61 14.48
N GLY A 30 13.86 6.13 14.43
CA GLY A 30 13.43 7.19 13.51
C GLY A 30 13.20 6.75 12.06
N ILE A 31 13.11 5.45 11.79
CA ILE A 31 12.98 4.91 10.42
C ILE A 31 11.51 4.89 9.96
N THR A 32 10.56 5.18 10.85
CA THR A 32 9.13 5.11 10.57
C THR A 32 8.62 6.16 9.59
N GLU A 33 9.41 7.20 9.32
CA GLU A 33 9.09 8.18 8.27
C GLU A 33 9.43 7.69 6.86
N SER A 34 10.21 6.63 6.71
CA SER A 34 10.58 6.07 5.41
C SER A 34 9.37 5.56 4.64
N VAL A 35 9.34 5.83 3.33
CA VAL A 35 8.34 5.33 2.37
C VAL A 35 8.18 3.81 2.49
N TYR A 36 9.28 3.09 2.72
CA TYR A 36 9.26 1.65 2.91
C TYR A 36 8.39 1.23 4.11
N PHE A 37 8.60 1.83 5.28
CA PHE A 37 7.84 1.49 6.49
C PHE A 37 6.38 1.91 6.39
N LYS A 38 6.09 3.08 5.80
CA LYS A 38 4.72 3.53 5.55
C LYS A 38 3.97 2.60 4.60
N SER A 39 4.64 2.13 3.54
CA SER A 39 4.06 1.13 2.63
C SER A 39 3.76 -0.18 3.36
N PHE A 40 4.66 -0.64 4.23
CA PHE A 40 4.45 -1.84 5.04
C PHE A 40 3.28 -1.67 6.03
N ALA A 41 3.19 -0.52 6.70
CA ALA A 41 2.09 -0.20 7.60
C ALA A 41 0.74 -0.18 6.85
N ALA A 42 0.68 0.43 5.66
CA ALA A 42 -0.52 0.46 4.83
C ALA A 42 -0.96 -0.96 4.37
N ILE A 43 0.01 -1.80 3.98
CA ILE A 43 -0.25 -3.22 3.65
C ILE A 43 -0.80 -3.97 4.87
N LYS A 44 -0.22 -3.74 6.06
CA LYS A 44 -0.70 -4.36 7.31
C LYS A 44 -2.13 -3.91 7.64
N LEU A 45 -2.45 -2.63 7.48
CA LEU A 45 -3.82 -2.10 7.70
C LEU A 45 -4.83 -2.72 6.73
N THR A 46 -4.44 -2.90 5.46
CA THR A 46 -5.26 -3.57 4.45
C THR A 46 -5.58 -5.00 4.85
N ARG A 47 -4.60 -5.72 5.42
CA ARG A 47 -4.76 -7.10 5.90
C ARG A 47 -5.64 -7.22 7.14
N LEU A 48 -5.71 -6.17 7.96
CA LEU A 48 -6.56 -6.13 9.15
C LEU A 48 -8.00 -5.68 8.83
N ASP A 49 -8.36 -5.57 7.54
CA ASP A 49 -9.64 -5.04 7.06
C ASP A 49 -9.98 -3.63 7.59
N LEU A 50 -8.96 -2.87 8.01
CA LEU A 50 -9.11 -1.47 8.45
C LEU A 50 -9.06 -0.53 7.24
N ILE A 51 -10.09 -0.61 6.40
CA ILE A 51 -10.10 0.02 5.05
C ILE A 51 -9.94 1.54 5.10
N GLU A 52 -10.56 2.24 6.07
CA GLU A 52 -10.43 3.70 6.20
C GLU A 52 -9.00 4.12 6.59
N ASN A 53 -8.42 3.44 7.57
CA ASN A 53 -7.04 3.71 8.00
C ASN A 53 -6.05 3.38 6.88
N ALA A 54 -6.29 2.30 6.14
CA ALA A 54 -5.49 1.92 4.98
C ALA A 54 -5.60 2.99 3.88
N LYS A 55 -6.79 3.51 3.59
CA LYS A 55 -6.98 4.60 2.61
C LYS A 55 -6.13 5.81 2.98
N ASN A 56 -6.22 6.29 4.21
CA ASN A 56 -5.46 7.46 4.66
C ASN A 56 -3.95 7.22 4.56
N ALA A 57 -3.47 6.05 5.01
CA ALA A 57 -2.06 5.68 4.91
C ALA A 57 -1.57 5.62 3.46
N PHE A 58 -2.38 5.12 2.51
CA PHE A 58 -2.01 5.11 1.10
C PHE A 58 -2.08 6.48 0.44
N VAL A 59 -3.00 7.36 0.86
CA VAL A 59 -3.04 8.75 0.40
C VAL A 59 -1.76 9.47 0.82
N GLU A 60 -1.38 9.37 2.10
CA GLU A 60 -0.13 9.95 2.60
C GLU A 60 1.10 9.37 1.87
N LEU A 61 1.11 8.05 1.62
CA LEU A 61 2.18 7.40 0.88
C LEU A 61 2.28 7.93 -0.56
N TYR A 62 1.14 8.12 -1.23
CA TYR A 62 1.08 8.60 -2.60
C TYR A 62 1.46 10.09 -2.71
N GLU A 63 1.17 10.90 -1.68
CA GLU A 63 1.63 12.30 -1.62
C GLU A 63 3.15 12.40 -1.41
N MET A 64 3.73 11.48 -0.63
CA MET A 64 5.19 11.43 -0.40
C MET A 64 5.95 10.86 -1.59
N ASP A 65 5.44 9.78 -2.19
CA ASP A 65 6.06 9.12 -3.34
C ASP A 65 5.01 8.78 -4.41
N PRO A 66 4.75 9.69 -5.36
CA PRO A 66 3.78 9.48 -6.43
C PRO A 66 4.26 8.44 -7.48
N TYR A 67 5.51 7.99 -7.42
CA TYR A 67 6.10 7.03 -8.37
C TYR A 67 6.17 5.59 -7.84
N ASN A 68 5.70 5.34 -6.61
CA ASN A 68 5.68 4.00 -6.04
C ASN A 68 4.62 3.12 -6.72
N ILE A 69 5.06 2.26 -7.65
CA ILE A 69 4.17 1.40 -8.45
C ILE A 69 3.77 0.11 -7.74
N ASP A 70 4.56 -0.32 -6.76
CA ASP A 70 4.41 -1.63 -6.12
C ASP A 70 3.21 -1.70 -5.15
N SER A 71 2.70 -0.54 -4.72
CA SER A 71 1.52 -0.43 -3.84
C SER A 71 0.23 -0.04 -4.55
N ILE A 72 0.27 0.19 -5.86
CA ILE A 72 -0.85 0.77 -6.63
C ILE A 72 -2.00 -0.22 -6.78
N ASP A 73 -1.67 -1.51 -6.94
CA ASP A 73 -2.62 -2.62 -7.00
C ASP A 73 -3.50 -2.72 -5.73
N LYS A 74 -2.87 -2.59 -4.56
CA LYS A 74 -3.56 -2.62 -3.26
C LYS A 74 -4.37 -1.36 -3.04
N PHE A 75 -3.83 -0.21 -3.44
CA PHE A 75 -4.56 1.04 -3.33
C PHE A 75 -5.80 1.08 -4.24
N SER A 76 -5.69 0.58 -5.48
CA SER A 76 -6.85 0.46 -6.37
C SER A 76 -7.93 -0.44 -5.80
N ASN A 77 -7.56 -1.54 -5.15
CA ASN A 77 -8.51 -2.43 -4.48
C ASN A 77 -9.24 -1.73 -3.33
N ILE A 78 -8.54 -0.94 -2.52
CA ILE A 78 -9.16 -0.19 -1.41
C ILE A 78 -10.14 0.86 -1.93
N LEU A 79 -9.73 1.63 -2.95
CA LEU A 79 -10.60 2.63 -3.56
C LEU A 79 -11.83 1.97 -4.19
N TYR A 80 -11.67 0.80 -4.80
CA TYR A 80 -12.76 0.00 -5.32
C TYR A 80 -13.72 -0.47 -4.21
N LEU A 81 -13.20 -1.03 -3.12
CA LEU A 81 -14.02 -1.42 -1.95
C LEU A 81 -14.79 -0.24 -1.33
N LYS A 82 -14.25 0.98 -1.47
CA LYS A 82 -14.90 2.22 -1.04
C LYS A 82 -15.84 2.84 -2.07
N ASN A 83 -16.01 2.23 -3.24
CA ASN A 83 -16.78 2.76 -4.37
C ASN A 83 -16.31 4.16 -4.82
N ASP A 84 -15.03 4.50 -4.61
CA ASP A 84 -14.46 5.80 -4.96
C ASP A 84 -13.85 5.76 -6.37
N TYR A 85 -14.74 5.64 -7.37
CA TYR A 85 -14.36 5.51 -8.79
C TYR A 85 -13.65 6.75 -9.35
N ILE A 86 -13.91 7.93 -8.76
CA ILE A 86 -13.29 9.20 -9.17
C ILE A 86 -11.81 9.18 -8.80
N ALA A 87 -11.49 8.87 -7.53
CA ALA A 87 -10.12 8.76 -7.07
C ALA A 87 -9.38 7.64 -7.81
N LEU A 88 -10.03 6.51 -8.05
CA LEU A 88 -9.48 5.39 -8.80
C LEU A 88 -9.12 5.78 -10.25
N SER A 89 -10.02 6.46 -10.96
CA SER A 89 -9.74 6.92 -12.33
C SER A 89 -8.58 7.91 -12.38
N LYS A 90 -8.50 8.82 -11.40
CA LYS A 90 -7.41 9.79 -11.28
C LYS A 90 -6.06 9.09 -11.01
N LEU A 91 -6.06 8.11 -10.11
CA LEU A 91 -4.90 7.27 -9.83
C LEU A 91 -4.41 6.59 -11.11
N VAL A 92 -5.29 5.82 -11.76
CA VAL A 92 -4.96 5.06 -12.97
C VAL A 92 -4.40 5.95 -14.07
N LYS A 93 -5.00 7.12 -14.32
CA LYS A 93 -4.50 8.08 -15.33
C LYS A 93 -3.08 8.56 -15.01
N ASN A 94 -2.79 8.86 -13.75
CA ASN A 94 -1.47 9.28 -13.32
C ASN A 94 -0.45 8.15 -13.48
N CYS A 95 -0.78 6.93 -13.04
CA CYS A 95 0.09 5.77 -13.14
C CYS A 95 0.38 5.39 -14.59
N PHE A 96 -0.63 5.45 -15.46
CA PHE A 96 -0.49 5.15 -16.88
C PHE A 96 0.47 6.08 -17.61
N ARG A 97 0.56 7.35 -17.16
CA ARG A 97 1.47 8.35 -17.73
C ARG A 97 2.95 8.00 -17.51
N PHE A 98 3.29 7.35 -16.40
CA PHE A 98 4.69 7.05 -16.04
C PHE A 98 5.05 5.56 -16.17
N ALA A 99 4.09 4.65 -16.01
CA ALA A 99 4.32 3.21 -15.86
C ALA A 99 3.35 2.34 -16.67
N ARG A 100 3.08 2.71 -17.93
CA ARG A 100 2.11 2.03 -18.82
C ARG A 100 2.24 0.51 -18.92
N TYR A 101 3.47 -0.01 -18.91
CA TYR A 101 3.75 -1.44 -19.17
C TYR A 101 4.04 -2.25 -17.90
N LYS A 102 3.82 -1.68 -16.71
CA LYS A 102 3.98 -2.43 -15.47
C LYS A 102 2.70 -3.22 -15.13
N PRO A 103 2.83 -4.48 -14.68
CA PRO A 103 1.68 -5.34 -14.39
C PRO A 103 0.77 -4.75 -13.30
N GLN A 104 1.31 -4.04 -12.32
CA GLN A 104 0.52 -3.38 -11.25
C GLN A 104 -0.41 -2.31 -11.83
N THR A 105 0.06 -1.54 -12.81
CA THR A 105 -0.76 -0.54 -13.50
C THR A 105 -1.83 -1.19 -14.37
N CYS A 106 -1.50 -2.28 -15.07
CA CYS A 106 -2.48 -3.06 -15.81
C CYS A 106 -3.58 -3.63 -14.89
N PHE A 107 -3.21 -4.12 -13.71
CA PHE A 107 -4.18 -4.62 -12.73
C PHE A 107 -5.12 -3.51 -12.25
N ALA A 108 -4.58 -2.35 -11.86
CA ALA A 108 -5.38 -1.20 -11.41
C ALA A 108 -6.31 -0.64 -12.50
N VAL A 109 -5.87 -0.64 -13.77
CA VAL A 109 -6.73 -0.29 -14.92
C VAL A 109 -7.87 -1.28 -15.09
N GLY A 110 -7.60 -2.57 -14.88
CA GLY A 110 -8.57 -3.66 -15.06
C GLY A 110 -9.61 -3.72 -13.95
N THR A 111 -9.28 -3.33 -12.71
CA THR A 111 -10.18 -3.38 -11.54
C THR A 111 -11.62 -2.90 -11.82
N PRO A 112 -11.86 -1.71 -12.42
CA PRO A 112 -13.23 -1.26 -12.72
C PRO A 112 -13.96 -2.05 -13.82
N PHE A 113 -13.26 -2.78 -14.69
CA PHE A 113 -13.86 -3.53 -15.81
C PHE A 113 -14.25 -4.96 -15.44
N PHE A 114 -13.75 -5.52 -14.34
CA PHE A 114 -14.00 -6.92 -13.97
C PHE A 114 -15.42 -7.18 -13.41
N THR A 115 -16.24 -6.16 -13.17
CA THR A 115 -17.56 -6.30 -12.51
C THR A 115 -18.73 -5.63 -13.23
N SER A 116 -18.58 -5.28 -14.52
CA SER A 116 -19.70 -4.86 -15.39
C SER A 116 -20.35 -6.03 -16.11
#